data_AF-A0A285PBL7-F1
#
_entry.id   AF-A0A285PBL7-F1
#
_cell.length_a   1.000
_cell.length_b   1.000
_cell.length_c   1.000
_cell.angle_alpha   90.00
_cell.angle_beta   90.00
_cell.angle_gamma   90.00
#
_symmetry.space_group_name_H-M   'P 1'
#
loop_
_entity.id
_entity.type
_entity.pdbx_description
1 polymer ?
#
loop_
_entity_poly.entity_id
_entity_poly.type
_entity_poly.pdbx_seq_one_letter_code
_entity_poly.pdbx_strand_id
1 'polypeptide(L)' 'MPHAARITQRIRSLHRQPERALGSAVGELVEEIQQLQGRGALSQEQATQLIYDVRNERGRIMR' A
#
# COMPACT_ATOMS: atom_id res chain seq x y z
N MET A 1 -5.45 2.25 -16.42
CA MET A 1 -4.26 1.91 -15.62
C MET A 1 -4.63 0.77 -14.69
N PRO A 2 -3.89 -0.37 -14.66
CA PRO A 2 -4.20 -1.47 -13.74
C PRO A 2 -4.06 -1.00 -12.29
N HIS A 3 -5.04 -1.30 -11.43
CA HIS A 3 -5.10 -0.84 -10.04
C HIS A 3 -3.83 -1.14 -9.25
N ALA A 4 -3.24 -2.33 -9.47
CA ALA A 4 -1.99 -2.74 -8.85
C ALA A 4 -0.83 -1.77 -9.14
N ALA A 5 -0.65 -1.33 -10.40
CA ALA A 5 0.45 -0.43 -10.76
C ALA A 5 0.34 0.94 -10.08
N ARG A 6 -0.89 1.47 -9.93
CA ARG A 6 -1.14 2.71 -9.18
C ARG A 6 -0.79 2.54 -7.70
N ILE A 7 -1.19 1.42 -7.10
CA ILE A 7 -0.89 1.13 -5.69
C ILE A 7 0.63 1.02 -5.49
N THR A 8 1.33 0.29 -6.36
CA THR A 8 2.80 0.18 -6.31
C THR A 8 3.47 1.56 -6.38
N GLN A 9 2.99 2.47 -7.23
CA GLN A 9 3.52 3.83 -7.29
C GLN A 9 3.27 4.61 -5.99
N ARG A 10 2.09 4.46 -5.38
CA ARG A 10 1.78 5.10 -4.09
C ARG A 10 2.63 4.53 -2.95
N ILE A 11 2.84 3.21 -2.89
CA ILE A 11 3.74 2.56 -1.91
C ILE A 11 5.13 3.19 -2.01
N ARG A 12 5.68 3.27 -3.23
CA ARG A 12 6.99 3.90 -3.46
C ARG A 12 7.04 5.37 -3.06
N SER A 13 5.91 6.06 -2.96
CA SER A 13 5.87 7.47 -2.54
C SER A 13 5.78 7.67 -1.03
N LEU A 14 5.64 6.60 -0.23
CA LEU A 14 5.54 6.68 1.23
C LEU A 14 6.77 7.33 1.87
N HIS A 15 7.97 7.18 1.30
CA HIS A 15 9.19 7.83 1.78
C HIS A 15 9.12 9.37 1.78
N ARG A 16 8.16 9.96 1.05
CA ARG A 16 7.95 11.42 1.01
C ARG A 16 7.00 11.91 2.10
N GLN A 17 6.32 11.00 2.80
CA GLN A 17 5.41 11.36 3.88
C GLN A 17 6.21 11.73 5.12
N PRO A 18 5.81 12.77 5.86
CA PRO A 18 6.41 13.05 7.16
C PRO A 18 6.10 11.89 8.12
N GLU A 19 7.04 11.56 9.01
CA GLU A 19 6.93 10.41 9.92
C GLU A 19 5.59 10.37 10.69
N ARG A 20 5.14 11.53 11.18
CA ARG A 20 3.84 11.68 11.87
C ARG A 20 2.61 11.27 11.04
N ALA A 21 2.70 11.33 9.71
CA ALA A 21 1.62 10.97 8.79
C ALA A 21 1.81 9.59 8.16
N LEU A 22 2.98 8.96 8.33
CA LEU A 22 3.32 7.68 7.73
C LEU A 22 2.36 6.57 8.18
N GLY A 23 1.98 6.56 9.46
CA GLY A 23 1.02 5.59 10.00
C GLY A 23 -0.35 5.66 9.30
N SER A 24 -0.91 6.86 9.17
CA SER A 24 -2.18 7.09 8.47
C SER A 24 -2.09 6.72 6.98
N ALA A 25 -1.03 7.15 6.29
CA ALA A 25 -0.83 6.86 4.88
C ALA A 25 -0.70 5.35 4.58
N VAL A 26 -0.05 4.61 5.48
CA VAL A 26 0.02 3.15 5.42
C VAL A 26 -1.36 2.52 5.64
N GLY A 27 -2.13 3.00 6.62
CA GLY A 27 -3.49 2.54 6.88
C GLY A 27 -4.41 2.72 5.67
N GLU A 28 -4.42 3.91 5.08
CA GLU A 28 -5.21 4.23 3.88
C GLU A 28 -4.87 3.32 2.70
N LEU A 29 -3.58 3.02 2.48
CA LEU A 29 -3.16 2.11 1.41
C LEU A 29 -3.63 0.68 1.65
N VAL A 30 -3.53 0.18 2.88
CA VAL A 30 -4.01 -1.17 3.22
C VAL A 30 -5.53 -1.26 3.02
N GLU A 31 -6.27 -0.24 3.45
CA GLU A 31 -7.72 -0.21 3.27
C GLU A 31 -8.11 -0.15 1.78
N GLU A 32 -7.42 0.67 0.97
CA GLU A 32 -7.64 0.73 -0.48
C GLU A 32 -7.39 -0.65 -1.14
N ILE A 33 -6.31 -1.33 -0.75
CA ILE A 33 -6.00 -2.68 -1.27
C ILE A 33 -7.11 -3.67 -0.92
N GLN A 34 -7.59 -3.66 0.33
CA GLN A 34 -8.68 -4.55 0.78
C GLN A 34 -10.00 -4.25 0.07
N GLN A 35 -10.33 -2.98 -0.16
CA GLN A 35 -11.52 -2.59 -0.91
C GLN A 35 -11.44 -3.05 -2.38
N LEU A 36 -10.27 -2.91 -3.01
CA LEU A 36 -10.06 -3.37 -4.39
C LEU A 36 -10.14 -4.90 -4.49
N GLN A 37 -9.61 -5.62 -3.49
CA GLN A 37 -9.78 -7.07 -3.38
C GLN A 37 -11.26 -7.45 -3.25
N GLY A 38 -12.00 -6.79 -2.35
CA GLY A 38 -13.43 -7.06 -2.12
C GLY A 38 -14.32 -6.81 -3.35
N ARG A 39 -13.88 -5.95 -4.27
CA ARG A 39 -14.55 -5.67 -5.55
C ARG A 39 -14.09 -6.58 -6.71
N GLY A 40 -13.18 -7.51 -6.45
CA GLY A 40 -12.59 -8.37 -7.48
C GLY A 40 -11.62 -7.65 -8.43
N ALA A 41 -11.22 -6.41 -8.11
CA ALA A 41 -10.26 -5.64 -8.90
C ALA A 41 -8.80 -6.06 -8.65
N LEU A 42 -8.55 -6.77 -7.55
CA LEU A 42 -7.30 -7.46 -7.23
C LEU A 42 -7.61 -8.89 -6.84
N SER A 43 -6.76 -9.83 -7.26
CA SER A 43 -6.78 -11.19 -6.69
C SER A 43 -6.32 -11.17 -5.23
N GLN A 44 -6.67 -12.22 -4.47
CA GLN A 44 -6.20 -12.38 -3.09
C GLN A 44 -4.66 -12.38 -3.00
N GLU A 45 -3.99 -13.03 -3.95
CA GLU A 45 -2.53 -13.07 -4.04
C GLU A 45 -1.94 -11.66 -4.29
N GLN A 46 -2.50 -10.92 -5.25
CA GLN A 46 -2.08 -9.54 -5.53
C GLN A 46 -2.28 -8.61 -4.33
N ALA A 47 -3.43 -8.70 -3.66
CA ALA A 47 -3.72 -7.90 -2.47
C ALA A 47 -2.74 -8.24 -1.33
N THR A 48 -2.46 -9.52 -1.12
CA THR A 48 -1.51 -9.99 -0.11
C THR A 48 -0.10 -9.46 -0.36
N GLN A 49 0.37 -9.53 -1.62
CA GLN A 49 1.68 -9.00 -1.99
C GLN A 49 1.76 -7.48 -1.79
N LEU A 50 0.73 -6.74 -2.20
CA LEU A 50 0.71 -5.29 -2.03
C LEU A 50 0.70 -4.87 -0.55
N ILE A 51 -0.05 -5.57 0.31
CA ILE A 51 -0.05 -5.31 1.76
C ILE A 51 1.33 -5.59 2.36
N TYR A 52 2.00 -6.67 1.93
CA TYR A 52 3.37 -6.95 2.33
C TYR A 52 4.32 -5.81 1.93
N ASP A 53 4.23 -5.35 0.68
CA ASP A 53 5.07 -4.26 0.16
C ASP A 53 4.87 -2.95 0.94
N VAL A 54 3.62 -2.59 1.28
CA VAL A 54 3.33 -1.41 2.13
C VAL A 54 4.05 -1.51 3.48
N ARG A 55 3.96 -2.67 4.15
CA ARG A 55 4.57 -2.88 5.47
C ARG A 55 6.08 -2.89 5.40
N ASN A 56 6.64 -3.51 4.37
CA ASN A 56 8.08 -3.54 4.14
C ASN A 56 8.63 -2.13 3.90
N GLU A 57 7.95 -1.31 3.09
CA GLU A 57 8.37 0.07 2.82
C GLU A 57 8.31 0.93 4.09
N ARG A 58 7.23 0.83 4.89
CA ARG A 58 7.17 1.48 6.22
C ARG A 58 8.35 1.06 7.09
N GLY A 59 8.66 -0.23 7.13
CA GLY A 59 9.78 -0.78 7.89
C GLY A 59 11.15 -0.29 7.41
N ARG A 60 11.29 0.11 6.14
CA ARG A 60 12.51 0.75 5.61
C ARG A 60 12.62 2.22 6.02
N ILE A 61 11.50 2.94 6.05
CA ILE A 61 11.47 4.37 6.43
C ILE A 61 11.74 4.57 7.92
N MET A 62 11.28 3.66 8.78
CA MET A 62 11.40 3.74 10.24
C MET A 62 12.71 3.17 10.81
N ARG A 63 13.64 2.73 9.96
CA ARG A 63 14.97 2.23 10.39
C ARG A 63 15.99 3.36 10.33
#